data_AF-A0A9Q3Q9E2-F1
#
_entry.id   AF-A0A9Q3Q9E2-F1
#
_cell.length_a   1.000
_cell.length_b   1.000
_cell.length_c   1.000
_cell.angle_alpha   90.00
_cell.angle_beta   90.00
_cell.angle_gamma   90.00
#
_symmetry.space_group_name_H-M   'P 1'
#
loop_
_entity.id
_entity.type
_entity.pdbx_description
1 polymer ?
#
loop_
_entity_poly.entity_id
_entity_poly.type
_entity_poly.pdbx_seq_one_letter_code
_entity_poly.pdbx_strand_id
1 'polypeptide(L)'
;MYGRNPSFDSIHISQDTPAGKLSKKLQSVQKVVKEELKSEIKQFKNYADRNRAIPPDFQPGDKVWLFSKKIKTTRPTKKLSARWLGPFEVLKKIGSHA
;
A
#
# COMPACT_ATOMS: atom_id res chain seq x y z
N MET A 1 -18.88 7.45 4.04
CA MET A 1 -19.04 6.12 3.41
C MET A 1 -17.68 5.45 3.37
N TYR A 2 -17.32 4.61 4.34
CA TYR A 2 -16.01 3.92 4.34
C TYR A 2 -16.20 2.42 4.54
N GLY A 3 -15.48 1.64 3.70
CA GLY A 3 -15.28 0.19 3.83
C GLY A 3 -16.42 -0.67 3.26
N ARG A 4 -16.07 -1.59 2.36
CA ARG A 4 -16.94 -2.72 1.99
C ARG A 4 -16.88 -3.72 3.15
N ASN A 5 -18.00 -4.00 3.80
CA ASN A 5 -18.12 -5.05 4.81
C ASN A 5 -18.69 -6.31 4.14
N PRO A 6 -17.86 -7.26 3.67
CA PRO A 6 -18.36 -8.46 3.05
C PRO A 6 -19.08 -9.31 4.10
N SER A 7 -20.38 -9.52 3.91
CA SER A 7 -21.11 -10.59 4.60
C SER A 7 -20.85 -11.87 3.83
N PHE A 8 -20.27 -12.86 4.48
CA PHE A 8 -20.08 -14.18 3.89
C PHE A 8 -21.26 -15.06 4.28
N ASP A 9 -21.92 -15.66 3.29
CA ASP A 9 -22.87 -16.72 3.59
C ASP A 9 -22.12 -17.89 4.24
N SER A 10 -22.67 -18.38 5.35
CA SER A 10 -22.14 -19.56 6.03
C SER A 10 -22.14 -20.74 5.08
N ILE A 11 -20.98 -21.39 4.92
CA ILE A 11 -20.87 -22.62 4.14
C ILE A 11 -21.60 -23.72 4.91
N HIS A 12 -22.87 -23.96 4.57
CA HIS A 12 -23.61 -25.08 5.12
C HIS A 12 -23.08 -26.38 4.50
N ILE A 13 -22.46 -27.21 5.34
CA ILE A 13 -21.94 -28.52 4.95
C ILE A 13 -22.82 -29.57 5.62
N SER A 14 -23.52 -30.38 4.82
CA SER A 14 -24.20 -31.57 5.33
C SER A 14 -23.16 -32.63 5.70
N GLN A 15 -23.32 -33.24 6.87
CA GLN A 15 -22.42 -34.28 7.38
C GLN A 15 -22.36 -35.52 6.47
N ASP A 16 -23.35 -35.72 5.61
CA ASP A 16 -23.45 -36.88 4.69
C ASP A 16 -22.72 -36.68 3.35
N THR A 17 -21.97 -35.58 3.18
CA THR A 17 -21.30 -35.29 1.91
C THR A 17 -20.02 -36.13 1.76
N PRO A 18 -19.86 -36.95 0.70
CA PRO A 18 -18.62 -37.70 0.49
C PRO A 18 -17.40 -36.77 0.39
N ALA A 19 -16.29 -37.16 1.04
CA ALA A 19 -15.08 -36.33 1.17
C ALA A 19 -14.53 -35.81 -0.16
N GLY A 20 -14.58 -36.62 -1.23
CA GLY A 20 -14.13 -36.22 -2.56
C GLY A 20 -14.95 -35.08 -3.18
N LYS A 21 -16.27 -35.05 -2.95
CA LYS A 21 -17.14 -33.94 -3.42
C LYS A 21 -16.87 -32.67 -2.63
N LEU A 22 -16.66 -32.80 -1.31
CA LEU A 22 -16.31 -31.67 -0.44
C LEU A 22 -14.96 -31.05 -0.84
N SER A 23 -13.94 -31.86 -1.07
CA SER A 23 -12.61 -31.39 -1.49
C SER A 23 -12.68 -30.57 -2.79
N LYS A 24 -13.39 -31.07 -3.81
CA LYS A 24 -13.60 -30.34 -5.08
C LYS A 24 -14.32 -29.01 -4.86
N LYS A 25 -15.36 -28.99 -4.01
CA LYS A 25 -16.10 -27.77 -3.66
C LYS A 25 -15.21 -26.75 -2.94
N LEU A 26 -14.37 -27.19 -2.01
CA LEU A 26 -13.43 -26.31 -1.31
C LEU A 26 -12.39 -25.73 -2.28
N GLN A 27 -11.86 -26.54 -3.20
CA GLN A 27 -10.92 -26.08 -4.22
C GLN A 27 -11.55 -25.03 -5.14
N SER A 28 -12.80 -25.24 -5.58
CA SER A 28 -13.49 -24.26 -6.43
C SER A 28 -13.76 -22.95 -5.69
N VAL A 29 -14.22 -23.01 -4.44
CA VAL A 29 -14.44 -21.83 -3.60
C VAL A 29 -13.13 -21.08 -3.37
N GLN A 30 -12.06 -21.78 -3.03
CA GLN A 30 -10.75 -21.17 -2.82
C GLN A 30 -10.24 -20.47 -4.08
N LYS A 31 -10.49 -21.05 -5.26
CA LYS A 31 -10.12 -20.43 -6.54
C LYS A 31 -10.88 -19.11 -6.76
N VAL A 32 -12.19 -19.11 -6.57
CA VAL A 32 -13.04 -17.91 -6.72
C VAL A 32 -12.57 -16.82 -5.76
N VAL A 33 -12.41 -17.14 -4.47
CA VAL A 33 -11.97 -16.18 -3.45
C VAL A 33 -10.59 -15.59 -3.80
N LYS A 34 -9.66 -16.39 -4.32
CA LYS A 34 -8.35 -15.89 -4.76
C LYS A 34 -8.45 -14.93 -5.95
N GLU A 35 -9.36 -15.18 -6.88
CA GLU A 35 -9.57 -14.33 -8.06
C GLU A 35 -10.22 -12.99 -7.67
N GLU A 36 -11.24 -13.04 -6.82
CA GLU A 36 -11.89 -11.85 -6.27
C GLU A 36 -10.92 -11.02 -5.42
N LEU A 37 -10.14 -11.65 -4.55
CA LEU A 37 -9.15 -10.93 -3.75
C LEU A 37 -8.14 -10.18 -4.62
N LYS A 38 -7.68 -10.79 -5.72
CA LYS A 38 -6.78 -10.15 -6.67
C LYS A 38 -7.44 -8.94 -7.36
N SER A 39 -8.70 -9.07 -7.77
CA SER A 39 -9.41 -7.99 -8.45
C SER A 39 -9.66 -6.82 -7.49
N GLU A 40 -10.05 -7.10 -6.24
CA GLU A 40 -10.26 -6.10 -5.18
C GLU A 40 -8.95 -5.39 -4.80
N ILE A 41 -7.85 -6.11 -4.61
CA ILE A 41 -6.53 -5.50 -4.38
C ILE A 41 -6.16 -4.54 -5.52
N LYS A 42 -6.42 -4.93 -6.76
CA LYS A 42 -6.18 -4.07 -7.93
C LYS A 42 -7.06 -2.81 -7.91
N GLN A 43 -8.34 -2.94 -7.56
CA GLN A 43 -9.24 -1.79 -7.42
C GLN A 43 -8.78 -0.85 -6.30
N PHE A 44 -8.42 -1.38 -5.14
CA PHE A 44 -7.88 -0.59 -4.04
C PHE A 44 -6.60 0.14 -4.43
N LYS A 45 -5.70 -0.52 -5.16
CA LYS A 45 -4.49 0.12 -5.70
C LYS A 45 -4.88 1.29 -6.61
N ASN A 46 -5.75 1.07 -7.59
CA ASN A 46 -6.19 2.12 -8.51
C ASN A 46 -6.81 3.31 -7.76
N TYR A 47 -7.66 3.04 -6.76
CA TYR A 47 -8.29 4.09 -5.95
C TYR A 47 -7.29 4.85 -5.08
N ALA A 48 -6.30 4.17 -4.49
CA ALA A 48 -5.25 4.80 -3.71
C ALA A 48 -4.31 5.63 -4.60
N ASP A 49 -3.97 5.12 -5.79
CA ASP A 49 -3.05 5.75 -6.72
C ASP A 49 -3.72 6.87 -7.54
N ARG A 50 -5.07 6.96 -7.59
CA ARG A 50 -5.81 7.94 -8.40
C ARG A 50 -5.40 9.40 -8.20
N ASN A 51 -4.97 9.74 -6.97
CA ASN A 51 -4.57 11.09 -6.57
C ASN A 51 -3.06 11.16 -6.24
N ARG A 52 -2.29 10.09 -6.50
CA ARG A 52 -0.85 10.13 -6.32
C ARG A 52 -0.21 10.84 -7.51
N ALA A 53 0.53 11.90 -7.23
CA ALA A 53 1.41 12.49 -8.22
C ALA A 53 2.61 11.56 -8.47
N ILE A 54 3.10 11.54 -9.71
CA ILE A 54 4.36 10.90 -10.03
C ILE A 54 5.44 11.61 -9.21
N PRO A 55 6.24 10.89 -8.41
CA PRO A 55 7.29 11.52 -7.64
C PRO A 55 8.34 12.13 -8.59
N PRO A 56 8.94 13.27 -8.22
CA PRO A 56 10.00 13.89 -9.00
C PRO A 56 11.19 12.92 -9.15
N ASP A 57 11.75 12.85 -10.35
CA ASP A 57 12.93 12.03 -10.63
C ASP A 57 14.20 12.82 -10.36
N PHE A 58 14.84 12.55 -9.22
CA PHE A 58 16.09 13.22 -8.83
C PHE A 58 17.31 12.49 -9.40
N GLN A 59 18.22 13.26 -9.98
CA GLN A 59 19.50 12.80 -10.50
C GLN A 59 20.65 13.16 -9.55
N PRO A 60 21.76 12.40 -9.58
CA PRO A 60 22.97 12.80 -8.87
C PRO A 60 23.42 14.20 -9.30
N GLY A 61 23.76 15.07 -8.33
CA GLY A 61 24.10 16.47 -8.56
C GLY A 61 22.94 17.46 -8.39
N ASP A 62 21.69 17.00 -8.33
CA ASP A 62 20.54 17.87 -8.08
C ASP A 62 20.58 18.46 -6.67
N LYS A 63 20.18 19.73 -6.55
CA LYS A 63 20.03 20.43 -5.26
C LYS A 63 18.59 20.34 -4.75
N VAL A 64 18.39 19.63 -3.65
CA VAL A 64 17.06 19.34 -3.09
C VAL A 64 16.92 19.86 -1.66
N TRP A 65 15.72 20.28 -1.30
CA TRP A 65 15.39 20.69 0.07
C TRP A 65 14.77 19.50 0.82
N LEU A 66 15.19 19.27 2.07
CA LEU A 66 14.67 18.18 2.89
C LEU A 66 13.60 18.67 3.86
N PHE A 67 12.48 17.96 3.94
CA PHE A 67 11.41 18.29 4.88
C PHE A 67 11.80 17.89 6.32
N SER A 68 11.80 18.86 7.23
CA SER A 68 12.41 18.70 8.56
C SER A 68 11.56 17.97 9.61
N LYS A 69 10.28 17.65 9.32
CA LYS A 69 9.30 17.16 10.33
C LYS A 69 9.80 15.96 11.14
N LYS A 70 10.52 15.04 10.50
CA LYS A 70 11.08 13.80 11.10
C LYS A 70 12.59 13.86 11.32
N ILE A 71 13.25 14.98 11.04
CA ILE A 71 14.70 15.15 11.21
C ILE A 71 14.95 15.80 12.57
N LYS A 72 15.82 15.22 13.38
CA LYS A 72 16.27 15.87 14.62
C LYS A 72 17.30 16.94 14.26
N THR A 73 16.95 18.19 14.57
CA THR A 73 17.86 19.32 14.41
C THR A 73 18.52 19.64 15.75
N THR A 74 19.69 20.29 15.73
CA THR A 74 20.37 20.81 16.94
C THR A 74 19.52 21.80 17.73
N ARG A 75 18.50 22.38 17.10
CA ARG A 75 17.59 23.34 17.72
C ARG A 75 16.74 22.68 18.82
N PRO A 76 16.61 23.28 20.01
CA PRO A 76 15.91 22.67 21.15
C PRO A 76 14.40 22.55 20.94
N THR A 77 13.80 23.39 20.08
CA THR A 77 12.35 23.41 19.85
C THR A 77 11.98 23.48 18.37
N LYS A 78 10.91 22.76 18.00
CA LYS A 78 10.36 22.70 16.62
C LYS A 78 9.57 23.94 16.20
N LYS A 79 9.00 24.68 17.15
CA LYS A 79 8.03 25.79 16.87
C LYS A 79 8.62 26.94 16.03
N LEU A 80 9.94 27.03 15.95
CA LEU A 80 10.65 28.04 15.18
C LEU A 80 11.84 27.42 14.41
N SER A 81 11.84 26.10 14.20
CA SER A 81 12.84 25.43 13.35
C SER A 81 12.47 25.56 11.88
N ALA A 82 13.47 25.61 11.00
CA ALA A 82 13.24 25.62 9.57
C ALA A 82 12.39 24.41 9.13
N ARG A 83 11.36 24.66 8.32
CA ARG A 83 10.47 23.61 7.77
C ARG A 83 11.16 22.79 6.69
N TRP A 84 12.04 23.44 5.94
CA TRP A 84 12.86 22.85 4.89
C TRP A 84 14.32 23.10 5.26
N LEU A 85 15.10 22.03 5.31
CA LEU A 85 16.56 22.10 5.45
C LEU A 85 17.13 22.28 4.04
N GLY A 86 18.25 23.01 3.96
CA GLY A 86 18.81 23.65 2.77
C GLY A 86 18.96 22.79 1.52
N PRO A 87 19.54 23.35 0.45
CA PRO A 87 19.84 22.56 -0.74
C PRO A 87 20.96 21.57 -0.44
N PHE A 88 20.62 20.28 -0.39
CA PHE A 88 21.55 19.17 -0.36
C PHE A 88 21.76 18.63 -1.76
N GLU A 89 22.98 18.20 -2.05
CA GLU A 89 23.28 17.53 -3.30
C GLU A 89 22.90 16.05 -3.21
N VAL A 90 22.20 15.56 -4.23
CA VAL A 90 21.91 14.12 -4.35
C VAL A 90 23.19 13.41 -4.78
N LEU A 91 23.72 12.53 -3.92
CA LEU A 91 24.95 11.78 -4.23
C LEU A 91 24.68 10.58 -5.14
N LYS A 92 23.61 9.83 -4.87
CA LYS A 92 23.25 8.61 -5.61
C LYS A 92 21.79 8.25 -5.37
N LYS A 93 21.12 7.76 -6.42
CA LYS A 93 19.80 7.12 -6.33
C LYS A 93 19.94 5.66 -5.93
N ILE A 94 19.37 5.28 -4.78
CA ILE A 94 19.49 3.91 -4.21
C ILE A 94 18.29 3.02 -4.58
N GLY A 95 17.19 3.60 -5.07
CA GLY A 95 16.00 2.86 -5.48
C GLY A 95 15.09 3.63 -6.43
N SER A 96 14.13 2.92 -7.04
CA SER A 96 13.13 3.49 -7.96
C SER A 96 11.88 4.02 -7.26
N HIS A 97 11.72 3.71 -5.97
CA HIS A 97 10.58 4.16 -5.17
C HIS A 97 10.93 5.47 -4.48
N ALA A 98 10.05 6.46 -4.65
CA ALA A 98 10.04 7.72 -3.92
C ALA A 98 8.69 7.89 -3.21
#